data_AF-A0A1A8DEQ8-F1
#
_entry.id   AF-A0A1A8DEQ8-F1
#
_cell.length_a   1.000
_cell.length_b   1.000
_cell.length_c   1.000
_cell.angle_alpha   90.00
_cell.angle_beta   90.00
_cell.angle_gamma   90.00
#
_symmetry.space_group_name_H-M   'P 1'
#
loop_
_entity.id
_entity.type
_entity.pdbx_description
1 polymer ?
#
loop_
_entity_poly.entity_id
_entity_poly.type
_entity_poly.pdbx_seq_one_letter_code
_entity_poly.pdbx_strand_id
1 'polypeptide(L)'
;DAPEAKRLKQEELYELRSQPVGLCMIINNEKFSDGTSRGGTDTDAQSLAEVFHWLGFRVLMCKDQTREQMSHTVEGLASLSDGNQLQGLSVQEWNGS
;
A
#
# COMPACT_ATOMS: atom_id res chain seq x y z
N ASP A 1 -21.65 -23.02 16.99
CA ASP A 1 -21.22 -21.92 17.86
C ASP A 1 -19.87 -21.38 17.40
N ALA A 2 -19.85 -20.15 16.87
CA ALA A 2 -18.60 -19.45 16.59
C ALA A 2 -17.99 -19.00 17.93
N PRO A 3 -16.66 -19.04 18.11
CA PRO A 3 -16.07 -18.64 19.38
C PRO A 3 -16.35 -17.15 19.61
N GLU A 4 -16.88 -16.82 20.78
CA GLU A 4 -17.03 -15.43 21.21
C GLU A 4 -15.66 -14.77 21.17
N ALA A 5 -15.50 -13.78 20.30
CA ALA A 5 -14.37 -12.88 20.36
C ALA A 5 -14.36 -12.24 21.76
N LYS A 6 -13.32 -12.50 22.56
CA LYS A 6 -13.09 -11.79 23.80
C LYS A 6 -13.17 -10.29 23.47
N ARG A 7 -14.18 -9.58 24.00
CA ARG A 7 -14.29 -8.13 23.82
C ARG A 7 -13.07 -7.50 24.47
N LEU A 8 -12.09 -7.14 23.62
CA LEU A 8 -10.92 -6.37 24.02
C LEU A 8 -11.41 -5.01 24.54
N LYS A 9 -10.76 -4.48 25.57
CA LYS A 9 -11.11 -3.16 26.09
C LYS A 9 -10.76 -2.14 25.02
N GLN A 10 -11.60 -1.11 24.86
CA GLN A 10 -11.42 -0.11 23.80
C GLN A 10 -10.08 0.64 23.91
N GLU A 11 -9.51 0.73 25.12
CA GLU A 11 -8.18 1.29 25.41
C GLU A 11 -7.01 0.44 24.87
N GLU A 12 -7.26 -0.82 24.50
CA GLU A 12 -6.25 -1.75 23.95
C GLU A 12 -6.22 -1.74 22.41
N LEU A 13 -7.10 -0.97 21.75
CA LEU A 13 -7.26 -0.95 20.29
C LEU A 13 -6.72 0.35 19.69
N TYR A 14 -5.97 0.24 18.58
CA TYR A 14 -5.61 1.40 17.78
C TYR A 14 -6.83 2.00 17.10
N GLU A 15 -6.98 3.32 17.17
CA GLU A 15 -8.08 4.01 16.49
C GLU A 15 -7.81 4.14 14.98
N LEU A 16 -8.74 3.66 14.17
CA LEU A 16 -8.73 3.75 12.71
C LEU A 16 -9.92 4.58 12.22
N ARG A 17 -10.01 5.84 12.64
CA ARG A 17 -11.16 6.73 12.36
C ARG A 17 -10.91 7.76 11.25
N SER A 18 -9.68 7.86 10.76
CA SER A 18 -9.30 8.76 9.67
C SER A 18 -9.98 8.37 8.36
N GLN A 19 -10.16 9.35 7.47
CA GLN A 19 -10.69 9.16 6.11
C GLN A 19 -9.78 9.94 5.15
N PRO A 20 -8.90 9.26 4.37
CA PRO A 20 -8.70 7.80 4.33
C PRO A 20 -8.13 7.24 5.64
N VAL A 21 -8.29 5.93 5.88
CA VAL A 21 -7.73 5.24 7.07
C VAL A 21 -6.23 5.46 7.15
N GLY A 22 -5.56 5.41 6.01
CA GLY A 22 -4.15 5.75 5.86
C GLY A 22 -3.70 5.57 4.42
N LEU A 23 -2.40 5.65 4.20
CA LEU A 23 -1.76 5.32 2.93
C LEU A 23 -1.38 3.83 2.89
N CYS A 24 -1.55 3.21 1.73
CA CYS A 24 -1.04 1.87 1.44
C CYS A 24 -0.13 1.97 0.21
N MET A 25 1.17 1.72 0.35
CA MET A 25 2.12 1.67 -0.77
C MET A 25 2.40 0.23 -1.17
N ILE A 26 2.13 -0.12 -2.43
CA ILE A 26 2.42 -1.42 -3.01
C ILE A 26 3.57 -1.24 -4.02
N ILE A 27 4.73 -1.80 -3.68
CA ILE A 27 5.88 -1.88 -4.58
C ILE A 27 5.85 -3.26 -5.23
N ASN A 28 5.52 -3.32 -6.52
CA ASN A 28 5.36 -4.57 -7.24
C ASN A 28 6.50 -4.77 -8.26
N ASN A 29 7.53 -5.52 -7.88
CA ASN A 29 8.64 -5.86 -8.76
C ASN A 29 8.43 -7.24 -9.38
N GLU A 30 8.13 -7.27 -10.68
CA GLU A 30 7.95 -8.47 -11.49
C GLU A 30 9.20 -8.78 -12.32
N LYS A 31 9.82 -7.78 -12.95
CA LYS A 31 10.92 -7.96 -13.91
C LYS A 31 12.24 -7.48 -13.31
N PHE A 32 13.23 -8.37 -13.28
CA PHE A 32 14.56 -8.08 -12.75
C PHE A 32 15.58 -7.94 -13.88
N SER A 33 16.65 -7.18 -13.62
CA SER A 33 17.69 -6.88 -14.61
C SER A 33 18.53 -8.09 -15.01
N ASP A 34 18.58 -9.13 -14.18
CA ASP A 34 19.22 -10.42 -14.48
C ASP A 34 18.36 -11.34 -15.36
N GLY A 35 17.19 -10.86 -15.80
CA GLY A 35 16.24 -11.59 -16.64
C GLY A 35 15.31 -12.52 -15.86
N THR A 36 15.43 -12.58 -14.52
CA THR A 36 14.48 -13.33 -13.70
C THR A 36 13.14 -12.59 -13.61
N SER A 37 12.06 -13.34 -13.41
CA SER A 37 10.72 -12.78 -13.29
C SER A 37 9.90 -13.46 -12.20
N ARG A 38 9.09 -12.67 -11.49
CA ARG A 38 8.12 -13.11 -10.48
C ARG A 38 6.72 -13.21 -11.08
N GLY A 39 6.53 -14.14 -12.01
CA GLY A 39 5.23 -14.34 -12.66
C GLY A 39 4.10 -14.53 -11.63
N GLY A 40 2.98 -13.83 -11.84
CA GLY A 40 1.82 -13.83 -10.94
C GLY A 40 1.75 -12.67 -9.95
N THR A 41 2.86 -11.95 -9.72
CA THR A 41 2.91 -10.83 -8.76
C THR A 41 1.96 -9.67 -9.12
N ASP A 42 1.54 -9.55 -10.38
CA ASP A 42 0.55 -8.54 -10.81
C ASP A 42 -0.85 -8.85 -10.31
N THR A 43 -1.22 -10.14 -10.32
CA THR A 43 -2.47 -10.61 -9.73
C THR A 43 -2.46 -10.41 -8.21
N ASP A 44 -1.32 -10.67 -7.56
CA ASP A 44 -1.16 -10.41 -6.13
C ASP A 44 -1.32 -8.92 -5.82
N ALA A 45 -0.64 -8.05 -6.56
CA ALA A 45 -0.68 -6.61 -6.37
C ALA A 45 -2.08 -6.04 -6.57
N GLN A 46 -2.80 -6.49 -7.61
CA GLN A 46 -4.20 -6.10 -7.83
C GLN A 46 -5.09 -6.55 -6.69
N SER A 47 -5.00 -7.82 -6.27
CA SER A 47 -5.81 -8.36 -5.18
C SER A 47 -5.58 -7.61 -3.87
N LEU A 48 -4.33 -7.25 -3.57
CA LEU A 48 -3.98 -6.43 -2.42
C LEU A 48 -4.56 -5.01 -2.55
N ALA A 49 -4.47 -4.40 -3.72
CA ALA A 49 -5.03 -3.07 -3.96
C ALA A 49 -6.54 -3.03 -3.76
N GLU A 50 -7.27 -4.04 -4.25
CA GLU A 50 -8.72 -4.19 -4.04
C GLU A 50 -9.06 -4.33 -2.56
N VAL A 51 -8.34 -5.18 -1.81
CA VAL A 51 -8.56 -5.38 -0.37
C VAL A 51 -8.28 -4.11 0.42
N PHE A 52 -7.14 -3.45 0.23
CA PHE A 52 -6.80 -2.26 1.01
C PHE A 52 -7.64 -1.03 0.64
N HIS A 53 -8.05 -0.91 -0.63
CA HIS A 53 -9.03 0.09 -1.03
C HIS A 53 -10.38 -0.14 -0.35
N TRP A 54 -10.87 -1.38 -0.32
CA TRP A 54 -12.09 -1.75 0.41
C TRP A 54 -11.98 -1.46 1.91
N LEU A 55 -10.80 -1.63 2.51
CA LEU A 55 -10.52 -1.27 3.91
C LEU A 55 -10.38 0.25 4.15
N GLY A 56 -10.55 1.10 3.13
CA GLY A 56 -10.55 2.56 3.26
C GLY A 56 -9.18 3.22 3.19
N PHE A 57 -8.15 2.52 2.73
CA PHE A 57 -6.83 3.09 2.49
C PHE A 57 -6.75 3.77 1.12
N ARG A 58 -5.95 4.84 1.04
CA ARG A 58 -5.50 5.39 -0.24
C ARG A 58 -4.33 4.54 -0.74
N VAL A 59 -4.58 3.77 -1.79
CA VAL A 59 -3.60 2.82 -2.33
C VAL A 59 -2.77 3.46 -3.44
N LEU A 60 -1.45 3.39 -3.29
CA LEU A 60 -0.45 3.86 -4.23
C LEU A 60 0.39 2.68 -4.70
N MET A 61 0.69 2.63 -6.00
CA MET A 61 1.41 1.52 -6.62
C MET A 61 2.59 2.02 -7.44
N CYS A 62 3.70 1.28 -7.39
CA CYS A 62 4.78 1.41 -8.35
C CYS A 62 5.23 0.03 -8.82
N LYS A 63 5.73 -0.03 -10.07
CA LYS A 63 6.11 -1.25 -10.77
C LYS A 63 7.61 -1.25 -11.02
N ASP A 64 8.26 -2.40 -10.84
CA ASP A 64 9.65 -2.67 -11.24
C ASP A 64 10.64 -1.57 -10.82
N GLN A 65 10.79 -1.36 -9.51
CA GLN A 65 11.66 -0.35 -8.92
C GLN A 65 13.07 -0.90 -8.64
N THR A 66 14.10 -0.08 -8.90
CA THR A 66 15.45 -0.32 -8.35
C THR A 66 15.47 -0.09 -6.84
N ARG A 67 16.54 -0.55 -6.18
CA ARG A 67 16.78 -0.28 -4.76
C ARG A 67 16.70 1.21 -4.43
N GLU A 68 17.34 2.06 -5.24
CA GLU A 68 17.39 3.51 -5.05
C GLU A 68 16.00 4.12 -5.20
N GLN A 69 15.22 3.66 -6.18
CA GLN A 69 13.85 4.11 -6.38
C GLN A 69 12.93 3.70 -5.23
N MET A 70 13.09 2.48 -4.70
CA MET A 70 12.34 2.01 -3.52
C MET A 70 12.66 2.87 -2.30
N SER A 71 13.94 3.12 -2.01
CA SER A 71 14.36 4.00 -0.91
C SER A 71 13.77 5.40 -1.06
N HIS A 72 13.91 6.01 -2.23
CA HIS A 72 13.36 7.33 -2.51
C HIS A 72 11.83 7.38 -2.35
N THR A 73 11.13 6.34 -2.80
CA THR A 73 9.67 6.23 -2.68
C THR A 73 9.24 6.17 -1.21
N VAL A 74 9.89 5.33 -0.41
CA VAL A 74 9.56 5.18 1.02
C VAL A 74 9.92 6.44 1.82
N GLU A 75 11.05 7.07 1.54
CA GLU A 75 11.46 8.33 2.17
C GLU A 75 10.51 9.48 1.81
N GLY A 76 10.12 9.58 0.53
CA GLY A 76 9.16 10.57 0.06
C GLY A 76 7.80 10.39 0.71
N LEU A 77 7.30 9.15 0.79
CA LEU A 77 6.06 8.81 1.52
C LEU A 77 6.12 9.19 2.99
N ALA A 78 7.20 8.85 3.69
CA ALA A 78 7.36 9.15 5.11
C ALA A 78 7.40 10.67 5.37
N SER A 79 7.79 11.45 4.37
CA SER A 79 7.88 12.91 4.42
C SER A 79 6.58 13.60 3.99
N LEU A 80 5.56 12.85 3.53
CA LEU A 80 4.26 13.43 3.18
C LEU A 80 3.57 13.98 4.43
N SER A 81 3.35 15.29 4.43
CA SER A 81 2.37 15.96 5.30
C SER A 81 1.05 16.10 4.53
N ASP A 82 -0.07 16.26 5.25
CA ASP A 82 -1.49 16.07 4.85
C ASP A 82 -2.04 16.80 3.60
N GLY A 83 -1.19 17.35 2.73
CA GLY A 83 -1.58 18.09 1.53
C GLY A 83 -0.67 17.86 0.33
N ASN A 84 -0.95 16.80 -0.43
CA ASN A 84 -0.86 16.78 -1.90
C ASN A 84 0.51 16.87 -2.62
N GLN A 85 1.60 16.34 -2.07
CA GLN A 85 2.88 16.24 -2.81
C GLN A 85 3.30 14.80 -3.13
N LEU A 86 2.46 14.06 -3.87
CA LEU A 86 2.97 12.90 -4.63
C LEU A 86 3.73 13.33 -5.90
N GLN A 87 3.77 14.63 -6.20
CA GLN A 87 4.54 15.19 -7.31
C GLN A 87 6.03 14.88 -7.12
N GLY A 88 6.59 14.05 -8.02
CA GLY A 88 7.99 13.63 -8.00
C GLY A 88 8.21 12.17 -7.61
N LEU A 89 7.22 11.51 -6.98
CA LEU A 89 7.25 10.07 -6.78
C LEU A 89 6.66 9.37 -8.01
N SER A 90 7.36 8.39 -8.57
CA SER A 90 6.89 7.59 -9.71
C SER A 90 5.85 6.54 -9.27
N VAL A 91 4.76 7.01 -8.66
CA VAL A 91 3.71 6.19 -8.06
C VAL A 91 2.36 6.53 -8.70
N GLN A 92 1.49 5.53 -8.82
CA GLN A 92 0.14 5.67 -9.38
C GLN A 92 -0.88 5.36 -8.30
N GLU A 93 -1.90 6.18 -8.17
CA GLU A 93 -3.00 5.92 -7.26
C GLU A 93 -3.98 4.91 -7.87
N TRP A 94 -4.34 3.89 -7.10
CA TRP A 94 -5.34 2.91 -7.48
C TRP A 94 -6.74 3.45 -7.17
N ASN A 95 -7.55 3.62 -8.22
CA ASN A 95 -8.89 4.20 -8.13
C ASN A 95 -10.01 3.14 -8.16
N GLY A 96 -9.68 1.86 -7.98
CA GLY A 96 -10.61 0.75 -8.19
C GLY A 96 -10.69 0.31 -9.65
N SER A 97 -11.29 -0.87 -9.84
CA SER A 97 -11.64 -1.46 -11.14
C SER A 97 -13.06 -1.10 -11.59
#